data_AF-A0A526YRC3-F1
#
_entry.id   AF-A0A526YRC3-F1
#
_cell.length_a   1.000
_cell.length_b   1.000
_cell.length_c   1.000
_cell.angle_alpha   90.00
_cell.angle_beta   90.00
_cell.angle_gamma   90.00
#
_symmetry.space_group_name_H-M   'P 1'
#
loop_
_entity.id
_entity.type
_entity.pdbx_description
1 polymer ?
#
loop_
_entity_poly.entity_id
_entity_poly.type
_entity_poly.pdbx_seq_one_letter_code
_entity_poly.pdbx_strand_id
1 'polypeptide(L)'
;YMNSPDTELFHKGNVLYNFARARQALGKGALAKGGTVIAVEGYMDVIALAQAGFENVVAPLGTALTENQLELLWRMAGEPVLC
;
A
#
# COMPACT_ATOMS: atom_id res chain seq x y z
N TYR A 1 -10.74 -11.91 -8.47
CA TYR A 1 -9.50 -11.55 -9.20
C TYR A 1 -8.50 -12.69 -9.13
N MET A 2 -7.63 -12.82 -10.13
CA MET A 2 -6.59 -13.86 -10.17
C MET A 2 -5.23 -13.19 -10.08
N ASN A 3 -4.52 -13.47 -8.98
CA ASN A 3 -3.17 -12.94 -8.74
C ASN A 3 -2.14 -14.01 -9.06
N SER A 4 -0.94 -13.61 -9.49
CA SER A 4 0.21 -14.50 -9.65
C SER A 4 0.43 -15.34 -8.39
N PRO A 5 0.79 -16.63 -8.48
CA PRO A 5 1.13 -17.43 -7.30
C PRO A 5 2.38 -16.89 -6.61
N ASP A 6 2.62 -17.31 -5.36
CA ASP A 6 3.89 -17.04 -4.69
C ASP A 6 5.05 -17.74 -5.42
N THR A 7 6.19 -17.06 -5.51
CA THR A 7 7.42 -17.54 -6.13
C THR A 7 8.62 -17.09 -5.29
N GLU A 8 9.82 -17.58 -5.59
CA GLU A 8 11.06 -17.15 -4.91
C GLU A 8 11.31 -15.62 -4.99
N LEU A 9 10.83 -14.96 -6.05
CA LEU A 9 10.98 -13.52 -6.25
C LEU A 9 9.76 -12.71 -5.82
N PHE A 10 8.64 -13.38 -5.51
CA PHE A 10 7.36 -12.72 -5.26
C PHE A 10 6.60 -13.42 -4.15
N HIS A 11 6.53 -12.76 -3.00
CA HIS A 11 5.72 -13.19 -1.87
C HIS A 11 4.61 -12.17 -1.65
N LYS A 12 3.34 -12.56 -1.87
CA LYS A 12 2.18 -11.66 -1.78
C LYS A 12 2.11 -10.96 -0.44
N GLY A 13 2.37 -11.71 0.63
CA GLY A 13 2.36 -11.23 2.00
C GLY A 13 3.48 -10.25 2.33
N ASN A 14 4.41 -9.96 1.42
CA ASN A 14 5.53 -9.05 1.64
C ASN A 14 5.48 -7.81 0.75
N VAL A 15 4.41 -7.67 -0.05
CA VAL A 15 4.26 -6.58 -0.99
C VAL A 15 2.87 -5.98 -0.88
N LEU A 16 2.79 -4.70 -1.22
CA LEU A 16 1.55 -3.97 -1.38
C LEU A 16 1.47 -3.46 -2.82
N TYR A 17 0.32 -3.63 -3.46
CA TYR A 17 0.04 -3.00 -4.73
C TYR A 17 0.20 -1.48 -4.61
N ASN A 18 0.75 -0.84 -5.65
CA ASN A 18 1.01 0.60 -5.73
C ASN A 18 2.02 1.18 -4.72
N PHE A 19 2.66 0.36 -3.89
CA PHE A 19 3.59 0.81 -2.84
C PHE A 19 4.64 1.84 -3.30
N ALA A 20 5.33 1.57 -4.41
CA ALA A 20 6.40 2.45 -4.90
C ALA A 20 5.88 3.84 -5.30
N ARG A 21 4.72 3.89 -5.97
CA ARG A 21 4.08 5.15 -6.40
C ARG A 21 3.52 5.90 -5.20
N ALA A 22 2.81 5.23 -4.30
CA ALA A 22 2.29 5.83 -3.07
C ALA A 22 3.41 6.42 -2.19
N ARG A 23 4.53 5.71 -2.07
CA ARG A 23 5.71 6.21 -1.34
C ARG A 23 6.34 7.43 -2.02
N GLN A 24 6.37 7.45 -3.36
CA GLN A 24 6.87 8.60 -4.10
C GLN A 24 5.96 9.82 -3.93
N ALA A 25 4.64 9.64 -4.00
CA ALA A 25 3.65 10.70 -3.81
C ALA A 25 3.73 11.32 -2.40
N LEU A 26 3.95 10.50 -1.38
CA LEU A 26 4.18 10.98 -0.01
C LEU A 26 5.47 11.81 0.13
N GLY A 27 6.46 11.55 -0.70
CA GLY A 27 7.72 12.28 -0.73
C GLY A 27 8.63 12.01 0.47
N LYS A 28 9.84 12.58 0.42
CA LYS A 28 10.81 12.45 1.51
C LYS A 28 10.37 13.27 2.72
N GLY A 29 10.34 12.64 3.89
CA GLY A 29 9.96 13.28 5.15
C GLY A 29 8.45 13.24 5.45
N ALA A 30 7.66 12.46 4.70
CA ALA A 30 6.23 12.26 4.97
C ALA A 30 5.95 11.95 6.44
N LEU A 31 6.72 11.02 7.02
CA LEU A 31 6.61 10.64 8.43
C LEU A 31 6.74 11.83 9.40
N ALA A 32 7.70 12.73 9.15
CA ALA A 32 7.91 13.91 9.99
C ALA A 32 6.86 15.02 9.78
N LYS A 33 6.17 15.00 8.64
CA LYS A 33 5.15 15.99 8.26
C LYS A 33 3.72 15.52 8.51
N GLY A 34 3.54 14.36 9.17
CA GLY A 34 2.21 13.78 9.40
C GLY A 34 1.55 13.24 8.13
N GLY A 35 2.34 12.83 7.14
CA GLY A 35 1.83 12.14 5.95
C GLY A 35 1.21 10.79 6.34
N THR A 36 0.12 10.43 5.67
CA THR A 36 -0.62 9.18 5.89
C THR A 36 -0.60 8.29 4.65
N VAL A 37 -0.81 6.99 4.80
CA VAL A 37 -1.04 6.05 3.70
C VAL A 37 -2.39 5.38 3.92
N ILE A 38 -3.16 5.25 2.85
CA ILE A 38 -4.48 4.60 2.87
C ILE A 38 -4.32 3.18 2.33
N ALA A 39 -4.62 2.17 3.15
CA ALA A 39 -4.69 0.79 2.72
C ALA A 39 -6.15 0.38 2.50
N VAL A 40 -6.45 -0.06 1.28
CA VAL A 40 -7.78 -0.54 0.85
C VAL A 40 -7.73 -2.03 0.52
N GLU A 41 -8.88 -2.68 0.35
CA GLU A 41 -8.96 -4.13 0.13
C GLU A 41 -8.36 -4.58 -1.21
N GLY A 42 -8.65 -3.86 -2.31
CA GLY A 42 -8.34 -4.30 -3.67
C GLY A 42 -7.58 -3.29 -4.51
N TYR A 43 -6.87 -3.77 -5.53
CA TYR A 43 -6.18 -2.90 -6.48
C TYR A 43 -7.12 -2.03 -7.31
N MET A 44 -8.39 -2.42 -7.49
CA MET A 44 -9.38 -1.57 -8.17
C MET A 44 -9.73 -0.34 -7.34
N ASP A 45 -9.81 -0.47 -6.02
CA ASP A 45 -10.03 0.65 -5.10
C ASP A 45 -8.84 1.61 -5.17
N VAL A 46 -7.62 1.08 -5.22
CA VAL A 46 -6.41 1.89 -5.44
C VAL A 46 -6.48 2.65 -6.76
N ILE A 47 -6.88 1.98 -7.86
CA ILE A 47 -6.99 2.62 -9.18
C ILE A 47 -8.04 3.73 -9.15
N ALA A 48 -9.21 3.47 -8.55
CA ALA A 48 -10.29 4.45 -8.45
C ALA A 48 -9.88 5.67 -7.60
N LEU A 49 -9.27 5.44 -6.44
CA LEU A 49 -8.80 6.50 -5.55
C LEU A 49 -7.66 7.31 -6.17
N ALA A 50 -6.71 6.64 -6.85
CA ALA A 50 -5.65 7.33 -7.58
C ALA A 50 -6.22 8.21 -8.71
N GLN A 51 -7.22 7.74 -9.45
CA GLN A 51 -7.92 8.56 -10.46
C GLN A 51 -8.68 9.74 -9.84
N ALA A 52 -9.15 9.61 -8.60
CA ALA A 52 -9.76 10.69 -7.83
C ALA A 52 -8.73 11.65 -7.17
N GLY A 53 -7.43 11.43 -7.37
CA GLY A 53 -6.36 12.29 -6.85
C GLY A 53 -5.77 11.86 -5.51
N PHE A 54 -6.18 10.72 -4.95
CA PHE A 54 -5.55 10.13 -3.77
C PHE A 54 -4.39 9.23 -4.21
N GLU A 55 -3.18 9.78 -4.23
CA GLU A 55 -2.01 9.08 -4.75
C GLU A 55 -1.29 8.20 -3.71
N ASN A 56 -1.57 8.42 -2.41
CA ASN A 56 -0.98 7.73 -1.26
C ASN A 56 -1.75 6.46 -0.85
N VAL A 57 -2.22 5.68 -1.82
CA VAL A 57 -3.12 4.54 -1.60
C VAL A 57 -2.46 3.23 -2.03
N VAL A 58 -2.65 2.16 -1.25
CA VAL A 58 -2.08 0.82 -1.47
C VAL A 58 -3.09 -0.28 -1.16
N ALA A 59 -2.86 -1.51 -1.62
CA ALA A 59 -3.71 -2.66 -1.31
C ALA A 59 -2.91 -3.98 -1.17
N PRO A 60 -3.36 -4.95 -0.38
CA PRO A 60 -2.81 -6.30 -0.40
C PRO A 60 -3.19 -7.02 -1.71
N LEU A 61 -2.44 -8.07 -2.06
CA LEU A 61 -2.65 -8.83 -3.30
C LEU A 61 -3.50 -10.08 -3.05
N GLY A 62 -4.73 -9.88 -2.59
CA GLY A 62 -5.68 -10.97 -2.31
C GLY A 62 -5.31 -11.80 -1.08
N THR A 63 -4.79 -11.13 -0.06
CA THR A 63 -4.49 -11.69 1.26
C THR A 63 -5.17 -10.84 2.32
N ALA A 64 -5.42 -11.40 3.51
CA ALA A 64 -5.53 -10.56 4.70
C ALA A 64 -4.23 -9.72 4.85
N LEU A 65 -4.32 -8.56 5.50
CA LEU A 65 -3.15 -7.75 5.81
C LEU A 65 -2.19 -8.57 6.69
N THR A 66 -0.97 -8.74 6.22
CA THR A 66 0.07 -9.48 6.94
C THR A 66 0.88 -8.55 7.84
N GLU A 67 1.59 -9.12 8.82
CA GLU A 67 2.53 -8.37 9.67
C GLU A 67 3.59 -7.64 8.84
N ASN A 68 4.16 -8.31 7.83
CA ASN A 68 5.15 -7.69 6.93
C ASN A 68 4.56 -6.52 6.14
N GLN A 69 3.31 -6.60 5.70
CA GLN A 69 2.63 -5.49 5.04
C GLN A 69 2.34 -4.34 6.01
N LEU A 70 1.94 -4.64 7.25
CA LEU A 70 1.77 -3.62 8.29
C LEU A 70 3.09 -2.87 8.57
N GLU A 71 4.22 -3.58 8.65
CA GLU A 71 5.53 -2.93 8.76
C GLU A 71 5.83 -2.00 7.58
N LEU A 72 5.49 -2.42 6.35
CA LEU A 72 5.66 -1.57 5.17
C LEU A 72 4.82 -0.28 5.28
N LEU A 73 3.59 -0.36 5.77
CA LEU A 73 2.74 0.81 5.99
C LEU A 73 3.36 1.76 7.02
N TRP A 74 3.86 1.24 8.15
CA TRP A 74 4.51 2.06 9.17
C TRP A 74 5.83 2.69 8.73
N ARG A 75 6.53 2.08 7.77
CA ARG A 75 7.70 2.69 7.13
C ARG A 75 7.32 3.85 6.20
N MET A 76 6.07 3.93 5.74
CA MET A 76 5.57 5.02 4.91
C MET A 76 4.99 6.17 5.75
N ALA A 77 4.22 5.84 6.79
CA ALA A 77 3.46 6.79 7.60
C ALA A 77 3.34 6.33 9.05
N GLY A 78 3.29 7.28 10.00
CA GLY A 78 3.20 6.97 11.43
C GLY A 78 1.81 6.47 11.83
N GLU A 79 0.80 6.88 11.08
CA GLU A 79 -0.60 6.50 11.28
C GLU A 79 -1.21 6.08 9.92
N PRO A 80 -1.00 4.81 9.51
CA PRO A 80 -1.69 4.24 8.36
C PRO A 80 -3.20 4.16 8.59
N VAL A 81 -3.98 4.45 7.56
CA VAL A 81 -5.45 4.36 7.57
C VAL A 81 -5.88 3.09 6.85
N LEU A 82 -6.76 2.31 7.48
CA LEU A 82 -7.42 1.16 6.86
C LEU A 82 -8.83 1.59 6.43
N CYS A 83 -9.21 1.33 5.17
CA CYS A 83 -10.51 1.69 4.59
C CYS A 83 -11.16 0.48 3.89
#